data_AF-B4FC75-F1
#
_entry.id   AF-B4FC75-F1
#
_cell.length_a   1.000
_cell.length_b   1.000
_cell.length_c   1.000
_cell.angle_alpha   90.00
_cell.angle_beta   90.00
_cell.angle_gamma   90.00
#
_symmetry.space_group_name_H-M   'P 1'
#
loop_
_entity.id
_entity.type
_entity.pdbx_description
1 polymer ?
#
loop_
_entity_poly.entity_id
_entity_poly.type
_entity_poly.pdbx_seq_one_letter_code
_entity_poly.pdbx_strand_id
1 'polypeptide(L)'
;MKSTILLVSIKFDVGNVVMVTGGRNTGRVGVIKNREKHKGSFETIHVEDSLGHQFATRMGNVFTIGKGNKPWVSLPKGKGIKLSIIEEQRKRDAAAQAAANA
;
A
#
# COMPACT_ATOMS: atom_id res chain seq x y z
N MET A 1 -28.37 -9.07 -15.85
CA MET A 1 -28.22 -7.63 -15.52
C MET A 1 -27.40 -7.52 -14.24
N LYS A 2 -26.33 -6.72 -14.21
CA LYS A 2 -25.65 -6.34 -12.95
C LYS A 2 -26.28 -5.04 -12.48
N SER A 3 -26.84 -5.03 -11.28
CA SER A 3 -27.47 -3.83 -10.70
C SER A 3 -26.41 -2.82 -10.26
N THR A 4 -26.54 -1.57 -10.71
CA THR A 4 -25.64 -0.45 -10.36
C THR A 4 -26.07 0.22 -9.06
N ILE A 5 -26.24 -0.56 -8.00
CA ILE A 5 -26.57 -0.05 -6.66
C ILE A 5 -25.31 -0.05 -5.77
N LEU A 6 -25.16 0.98 -4.93
CA LEU A 6 -24.07 1.04 -3.97
C LEU A 6 -24.37 0.12 -2.79
N LEU A 7 -23.58 -0.94 -2.63
CA LEU A 7 -23.79 -1.92 -1.56
C LEU A 7 -23.12 -1.51 -0.25
N VAL A 8 -21.90 -0.95 -0.32
CA VAL A 8 -21.08 -0.67 0.87
C VAL A 8 -20.17 0.54 0.62
N SER A 9 -19.89 1.31 1.67
CA SER A 9 -18.94 2.42 1.66
C SER A 9 -17.83 2.23 2.70
N ILE A 10 -16.64 2.79 2.42
CA ILE A 10 -15.50 2.81 3.34
C ILE A 10 -15.11 4.25 3.59
N LYS A 11 -14.97 4.63 4.87
CA LYS A 11 -14.50 5.97 5.24
C LYS A 11 -12.99 6.07 5.03
N PHE A 12 -12.53 7.20 4.52
CA PHE A 12 -11.11 7.53 4.51
C PHE A 12 -10.68 7.97 5.92
N ASP A 13 -10.04 7.07 6.66
CA ASP A 13 -9.64 7.30 8.04
C ASP A 13 -8.34 6.57 8.38
N VAL A 14 -7.69 7.03 9.46
CA VAL A 14 -6.51 6.37 10.03
C VAL A 14 -6.84 4.93 10.41
N GLY A 15 -5.91 4.01 10.17
CA GLY A 15 -6.09 2.59 10.43
C GLY A 15 -6.70 1.80 9.28
N ASN A 16 -7.15 2.44 8.20
CA ASN A 16 -7.62 1.73 7.01
C ASN A 16 -6.50 1.44 6.01
N VAL A 17 -6.64 0.34 5.27
CA VAL A 17 -5.70 -0.08 4.24
C VAL A 17 -5.93 0.69 2.94
N VAL A 18 -4.84 1.19 2.40
CA VAL A 18 -4.80 2.03 1.20
C VAL A 18 -3.80 1.50 0.19
N MET A 19 -4.06 1.81 -1.07
CA MET A 19 -3.13 1.64 -2.19
C MET A 19 -2.73 3.02 -2.71
N VAL A 20 -1.44 3.18 -3.02
CA VAL A 20 -0.94 4.40 -3.66
C VAL A 20 -1.12 4.31 -5.17
N THR A 21 -1.79 5.28 -5.76
CA THR A 21 -2.10 5.33 -7.20
C THR A 21 -1.16 6.22 -8.01
N GLY A 22 -0.33 7.04 -7.35
CA GLY A 22 0.55 8.01 -8.03
C GLY A 22 1.84 8.36 -7.29
N GLY A 23 2.78 8.96 -8.02
CA GLY A 23 4.09 9.37 -7.51
C GLY A 23 5.08 8.23 -7.31
N ARG A 24 6.16 8.48 -6.55
CA ARG A 24 7.26 7.52 -6.35
C ARG A 24 6.84 6.23 -5.63
N ASN A 25 5.76 6.28 -4.85
CA ASN A 25 5.27 5.16 -4.04
C ASN A 25 4.11 4.39 -4.71
N THR A 26 3.83 4.64 -5.99
CA THR A 26 2.77 3.97 -6.76
C THR A 26 2.84 2.44 -6.64
N GLY A 27 1.68 1.81 -6.47
CA GLY A 27 1.52 0.36 -6.33
C GLY A 27 1.82 -0.16 -4.93
N ARG A 28 2.32 0.68 -4.01
CA ARG A 28 2.50 0.27 -2.61
C ARG A 28 1.16 0.21 -1.88
N VAL A 29 1.04 -0.76 -0.98
CA VAL A 29 -0.15 -0.97 -0.14
C VAL A 29 0.27 -0.94 1.32
N GLY A 30 -0.52 -0.29 2.15
CA GLY A 30 -0.28 -0.23 3.59
C GLY A 30 -1.43 0.41 4.35
N VAL A 31 -1.27 0.52 5.65
CA VAL A 31 -2.26 1.09 6.56
C VAL A 31 -1.91 2.55 6.83
N ILE A 32 -2.91 3.43 6.80
CA ILE A 32 -2.71 4.83 7.20
C ILE A 32 -2.39 4.88 8.69
N LYS A 33 -1.23 5.43 9.07
CA LYS A 33 -0.83 5.65 10.47
C LYS A 33 -1.15 7.04 10.94
N ASN A 34 -0.94 8.04 10.08
CA ASN A 34 -1.20 9.43 10.41
C ASN A 34 -1.64 10.21 9.17
N ARG A 35 -2.44 11.24 9.40
CA ARG A 35 -2.90 12.20 8.40
C ARG A 35 -2.52 13.60 8.86
N GLU A 36 -1.51 14.18 8.23
CA GLU A 36 -1.04 15.52 8.53
C GLU A 36 -1.77 16.53 7.65
N LYS A 37 -2.49 17.43 8.31
CA LYS A 37 -3.27 18.49 7.64
C LYS A 37 -2.50 19.79 7.65
N HIS A 38 -2.26 20.31 6.46
CA HIS A 38 -1.64 21.62 6.25
C HIS A 38 -2.66 22.58 5.64
N LYS A 39 -2.96 23.69 6.31
CA LYS A 39 -3.88 24.70 5.77
C LYS A 39 -3.27 25.33 4.51
N GLY A 40 -4.03 25.34 3.41
CA GLY A 40 -3.57 25.94 2.14
C GLY A 40 -2.60 25.08 1.33
N SER A 41 -2.34 23.83 1.72
CA SER A 41 -1.49 22.89 0.99
C SER A 41 -2.11 21.50 0.94
N PHE A 42 -1.42 20.56 0.32
CA PHE A 42 -1.83 19.16 0.27
C PHE A 42 -1.64 18.51 1.64
N GLU A 43 -2.55 17.61 1.98
CA GLU A 43 -2.40 16.78 3.16
C GLU A 43 -1.41 15.64 2.91
N THR A 44 -0.55 15.40 3.88
CA THR A 44 0.45 14.33 3.85
C THR A 44 -0.10 13.11 4.59
N ILE A 45 -0.08 11.97 3.93
CA ILE A 45 -0.55 10.69 4.48
C ILE A 45 0.67 9.83 4.77
N HIS A 46 0.84 9.45 6.03
CA HIS A 46 1.85 8.50 6.47
C HIS A 46 1.26 7.10 6.45
N VAL A 47 1.91 6.20 5.72
CA VAL A 47 1.47 4.83 5.48
C VAL A 47 2.57 3.87 5.93
N GLU A 48 2.17 2.76 6.55
CA GLU A 48 3.05 1.66 6.91
C GLU A 48 2.58 0.40 6.18
N ASP A 49 3.50 -0.25 5.46
CA ASP A 49 3.19 -1.54 4.83
C ASP A 49 3.30 -2.72 5.81
N SER A 50 2.97 -3.92 5.37
CA SER A 50 2.96 -5.11 6.23
C SER A 50 4.34 -5.58 6.69
N LEU A 51 5.44 -5.05 6.12
CA LEU A 51 6.80 -5.31 6.60
C LEU A 51 7.28 -4.24 7.59
N GLY A 52 6.44 -3.24 7.90
CA GLY A 52 6.78 -2.14 8.79
C GLY A 52 7.52 -1.01 8.09
N HIS A 53 7.67 -1.03 6.76
CA HIS A 53 8.28 0.10 6.07
C HIS A 53 7.29 1.27 6.03
N GLN A 54 7.73 2.41 6.55
CA GLN A 54 6.95 3.63 6.54
C GLN A 54 7.33 4.51 5.35
N PHE A 55 6.32 5.14 4.76
CA PHE A 55 6.49 6.12 3.70
C PHE A 55 5.36 7.14 3.73
N ALA A 56 5.59 8.29 3.08
CA ALA A 56 4.62 9.36 2.97
C ALA A 56 4.20 9.59 1.52
N THR A 57 2.97 10.07 1.32
CA THR A 57 2.48 10.51 0.02
C THR A 57 1.39 11.57 0.21
N ARG A 58 1.05 12.31 -0.85
CA ARG A 58 -0.06 13.28 -0.82
C ARG A 58 -1.40 12.54 -0.81
N MET A 59 -2.41 13.10 -0.14
CA MET A 59 -3.76 12.51 -0.08
C MET A 59 -4.33 12.17 -1.46
N GLY A 60 -4.12 13.02 -2.47
CA GLY A 60 -4.61 12.77 -3.84
C GLY A 60 -4.04 11.53 -4.52
N ASN A 61 -2.94 10.97 -4.01
CA ASN A 61 -2.30 9.76 -4.54
C ASN A 61 -2.71 8.49 -3.77
N VAL A 62 -3.70 8.57 -2.88
CA VAL A 62 -4.08 7.47 -1.98
C VAL A 62 -5.52 7.05 -2.24
N PHE A 63 -5.74 5.74 -2.39
CA PHE A 63 -7.07 5.16 -2.53
C PHE A 63 -7.33 4.12 -1.45
N THR A 64 -8.45 4.22 -0.73
CA THR A 64 -8.81 3.25 0.33
C THR A 64 -9.39 2.00 -0.28
N ILE A 65 -8.82 0.86 0.06
CA ILE A 65 -9.19 -0.44 -0.52
C ILE A 65 -9.77 -1.42 0.50
N GLY A 66 -9.84 -1.04 1.78
CA GLY A 66 -10.34 -1.91 2.83
C GLY A 66 -10.42 -1.22 4.19
N LYS A 67 -11.00 -1.93 5.16
CA LYS A 67 -11.16 -1.47 6.54
C LYS A 67 -10.16 -2.19 7.44
N GLY A 68 -9.48 -1.45 8.32
CA GLY A 68 -8.41 -2.04 9.12
C GLY A 68 -7.30 -2.60 8.24
N ASN A 69 -6.78 -3.77 8.62
CA ASN A 69 -5.78 -4.51 7.85
C ASN A 69 -6.36 -5.45 6.78
N LYS A 70 -7.68 -5.41 6.55
CA LYS A 70 -8.37 -6.33 5.63
C LYS A 70 -8.71 -5.62 4.30
N PRO A 71 -7.97 -5.87 3.21
CA PRO A 71 -8.33 -5.37 1.89
C PRO A 71 -9.60 -6.08 1.40
N TRP A 72 -10.47 -5.34 0.71
CA TRP A 72 -11.70 -5.88 0.10
C TRP A 72 -11.50 -6.30 -1.36
N VAL A 73 -10.34 -5.97 -1.91
CA VAL A 73 -9.90 -6.37 -3.25
C VAL A 73 -8.71 -7.32 -3.15
N SER A 74 -8.60 -8.24 -4.12
CA SER A 74 -7.43 -9.09 -4.25
C SER A 74 -6.21 -8.28 -4.65
N LEU A 75 -5.08 -8.52 -4.00
CA LEU A 75 -3.82 -7.85 -4.30
C LEU A 75 -2.97 -8.67 -5.30
N PRO A 76 -2.20 -8.00 -6.18
CA PRO A 76 -1.23 -8.67 -7.05
C PRO A 76 -0.12 -9.40 -6.28
N LYS A 77 0.68 -10.19 -7.00
CA LYS A 77 1.88 -10.84 -6.43
C LYS A 77 2.77 -9.80 -5.76
N GLY A 78 3.18 -10.07 -4.52
CA GLY A 78 3.95 -9.13 -3.70
C GLY A 78 3.12 -8.23 -2.78
N LYS A 79 1.77 -8.30 -2.81
CA LYS A 79 0.86 -7.61 -1.87
C LYS A 79 1.09 -6.09 -1.73
N GLY A 80 1.69 -5.46 -2.74
CA GLY A 80 2.02 -4.02 -2.70
C GLY A 80 3.21 -3.67 -1.81
N ILE A 81 4.10 -4.62 -1.53
CA ILE A 81 5.31 -4.38 -0.75
C ILE A 81 6.45 -4.03 -1.72
N LYS A 82 7.08 -2.87 -1.50
CA LYS A 82 8.31 -2.49 -2.21
C LYS A 82 9.50 -2.78 -1.31
N LEU A 83 10.34 -3.69 -1.76
CA LEU A 83 11.59 -4.04 -1.07
C LEU A 83 12.63 -2.93 -1.29
N SER A 84 13.53 -2.79 -0.34
CA SER A 84 14.77 -2.02 -0.54
C SER A 84 15.69 -2.73 -1.53
N ILE A 85 16.65 -1.98 -2.07
CA ILE A 85 17.62 -2.52 -3.05
C ILE A 85 18.39 -3.71 -2.45
N ILE A 86 18.77 -3.62 -1.18
CA ILE A 86 19.50 -4.68 -0.47
C ILE A 86 18.62 -5.92 -0.28
N GLU A 87 17.34 -5.74 0.09
CA GLU A 87 16.40 -6.86 0.24
C GLU A 87 16.09 -7.52 -1.11
N GLU A 88 15.95 -6.74 -2.18
CA GLU A 88 15.80 -7.31 -3.53
C GLU A 88 17.02 -8.13 -3.93
N GLN A 89 18.23 -7.62 -3.69
CA GLN A 89 19.46 -8.34 -4.01
C GLN A 89 19.53 -9.66 -3.24
N ARG A 90 19.34 -9.64 -1.92
CA ARG A 90 19.32 -10.85 -1.09
C ARG A 90 18.28 -11.87 -1.56
N LYS A 91 17.10 -11.40 -1.97
CA LYS A 91 16.05 -12.27 -2.50
C LYS A 91 16.46 -12.92 -3.82
N ARG A 92 17.14 -12.18 -4.71
CA ARG A 92 17.67 -12.72 -5.98
C ARG A 92 18.79 -13.73 -5.74
N ASP A 93 19.71 -13.43 -4.82
CA ASP A 93 20.83 -14.32 -4.48
C ASP A 93 20.34 -15.61 -3.83
N ALA A 94 19.38 -15.52 -2.90
CA ALA A 94 18.76 -16.69 -2.28
C ALA A 94 18.03 -17.57 -3.30
N ALA A 95 17.34 -16.96 -4.27
CA ALA A 95 16.69 -17.69 -5.35
C ALA A 95 17.70 -18.37 -6.29
N ALA A 96 18.82 -17.70 -6.60
CA ALA A 96 19.89 -18.27 -7.40
C ALA A 96 20.58 -19.45 -6.69
N GLN A 97 20.88 -19.32 -5.39
CA GLN A 97 21.46 -20.39 -4.60
C GLN A 97 20.51 -21.60 -4.46
N ALA A 98 19.21 -21.35 -4.26
CA ALA A 98 18.21 -22.41 -4.20
C ALA A 98 18.10 -23.17 -5.53
N ALA A 99 18.21 -22.47 -6.67
CA ALA A 99 18.23 -23.09 -7.99
C ALA A 99 19.54 -23.87 -8.28
N ALA A 100 20.67 -23.44 -7.70
CA ALA A 100 21.94 -24.13 -7.84
C ALA A 100 22.05 -25.39 -6.96
N ASN A 101 21.32 -25.43 -5.85
CA ASN A 101 21.28 -26.55 -4.91
C ASN A 101 20.18 -27.59 -5.22
N ALA A 102 19.34 -27.32 -6.23
CA ALA A 102 18.30 -28.22 -6.73
C ALA A 102 18.79 -28.98 -7.97
#